data_AF-A0A537GZ02-F1
#
_entry.id   AF-A0A537GZ02-F1
#
_cell.length_a   1.000
_cell.length_b   1.000
_cell.length_c   1.000
_cell.angle_alpha   90.00
_cell.angle_beta   90.00
_cell.angle_gamma   90.00
#
_symmetry.space_group_name_H-M   'P 1'
#
loop_
_entity.id
_entity.type
_entity.pdbx_description
1 polymer ?
#
loop_
_entity_poly.entity_id
_entity_poly.type
_entity_poly.pdbx_seq_one_letter_code
_entity_poly.pdbx_strand_id
1 'polypeptide(L)'
;MPELTREELIEVIKRHRPYSLASLQKSLKGENINVSDEKLLWLVKQLQSDGTIELSTKDAASFRGYLIDIWNAWWFYLVIIVALSELFLVISNAQAGAALFLRILFGLGILGIIPGSLTVMIVFPGGQVNALEKIVLSIFLSVLISITVGVLLGLGPFFQASNNIIIITVYVVLADVAASYRSYDFLRSAHKFA
;
A
#
# COMPACT_ATOMS: atom_id res chain seq x y z
N MET A 1 41.02 16.95 8.62
CA MET A 1 39.84 16.99 7.74
C MET A 1 38.68 17.42 8.63
N PRO A 2 37.95 18.50 8.32
CA PRO A 2 36.90 18.99 9.22
C PRO A 2 35.82 17.92 9.35
N GLU A 3 35.58 17.49 10.59
CA GLU A 3 34.53 16.53 10.89
C GLU A 3 33.19 17.25 10.88
N LEU A 4 32.23 16.75 10.09
CA LEU A 4 30.88 17.28 10.07
C LEU A 4 30.26 17.17 11.47
N THR A 5 30.00 18.32 12.07
CA THR A 5 29.44 18.43 13.41
C THR A 5 27.91 18.49 13.34
N ARG A 6 27.21 18.06 14.39
CA ARG A 6 25.74 18.08 14.48
C ARG A 6 25.14 19.45 14.15
N GLU A 7 25.81 20.51 14.59
CA GLU A 7 25.40 21.90 14.40
C GLU A 7 25.49 22.36 12.93
N GLU A 8 26.58 22.01 12.24
CA GLU A 8 26.78 22.32 10.82
C GLU A 8 25.72 21.62 9.95
N LEU A 9 25.39 20.37 10.29
CA LEU A 9 24.34 19.63 9.59
C LEU A 9 22.97 20.28 9.75
N ILE A 10 22.65 20.75 10.97
CA ILE A 10 21.40 21.49 11.24
C ILE A 10 21.38 22.81 10.47
N GLU A 11 22.50 23.52 10.40
CA GLU A 11 22.60 24.80 9.67
C GLU A 11 22.41 24.61 8.17
N VAL A 12 23.03 23.59 7.58
CA VAL A 12 22.86 23.25 6.16
C VAL A 12 21.42 22.84 5.85
N ILE A 13 20.79 22.07 6.74
CA ILE A 13 19.39 21.66 6.59
C ILE A 13 18.45 22.87 6.69
N LYS A 14 18.69 23.80 7.61
CA LYS A 14 17.92 25.03 7.73
C LYS A 14 18.09 25.96 6.52
N ARG A 15 19.31 26.08 6.01
CA ARG A 15 19.66 27.00 4.92
C ARG A 15 19.23 26.49 3.54
N HIS A 16 19.43 25.19 3.27
CA HIS A 16 19.20 24.61 1.95
C HIS A 16 17.92 23.79 1.83
N ARG A 17 17.23 23.47 2.94
CA ARG A 17 16.01 22.64 3.00
C ARG A 17 16.04 21.45 2.01
N PRO A 18 17.02 20.54 2.16
CA PRO A 18 17.18 19.43 1.25
C PRO A 18 15.99 18.47 1.32
N TYR A 19 15.51 18.05 0.15
CA TYR A 19 14.33 17.18 -0.02
C TYR A 19 14.69 15.69 -0.05
N SER A 20 15.98 15.35 -0.02
CA SER A 20 16.48 13.96 0.02
C SER A 20 17.91 13.88 0.56
N LEU A 21 18.33 12.72 1.05
CA LEU A 21 19.71 12.46 1.48
C LEU A 21 20.73 12.75 0.37
N ALA A 22 20.39 12.45 -0.88
CA ALA A 22 21.23 12.76 -2.04
C ALA A 22 21.36 14.28 -2.27
N SER A 23 20.28 15.05 -2.07
CA SER A 23 20.33 16.52 -2.14
C SER A 23 21.11 17.11 -0.97
N LEU A 24 21.00 16.53 0.23
CA LEU A 24 21.76 16.92 1.42
C LEU A 24 23.27 16.69 1.20
N GLN A 25 23.64 15.51 0.68
CA GLN A 25 25.04 15.20 0.36
C GLN A 25 25.60 16.14 -0.72
N LYS A 26 24.79 16.52 -1.72
CA LYS A 26 25.19 17.47 -2.75
C LYS A 26 25.41 18.88 -2.18
N SER A 27 24.55 19.34 -1.27
CA SER A 27 24.73 20.62 -0.58
C SER A 27 25.97 20.62 0.32
N LEU A 28 26.23 19.52 1.03
CA LEU A 28 27.43 19.37 1.87
C LEU A 28 28.72 19.35 1.05
N LYS A 29 28.72 18.67 -0.12
CA LYS A 29 29.85 18.71 -1.06
C LYS A 29 30.07 20.12 -1.63
N GLY A 30 29.01 20.89 -1.82
CA GLY A 30 29.08 22.30 -2.26
C GLY A 30 29.74 23.23 -1.22
N GLU A 31 29.61 22.91 0.06
CA GLU A 31 30.28 23.63 1.16
C GLU A 31 31.65 23.02 1.53
N ASN A 32 32.21 22.17 0.66
CA ASN A 32 33.53 21.55 0.81
C ASN A 32 33.62 20.56 2.00
N ILE A 33 32.49 20.03 2.45
CA ILE A 33 32.39 19.03 3.52
C ILE A 33 32.20 17.65 2.89
N ASN A 34 33.25 16.83 2.89
CA ASN A 34 33.20 15.48 2.33
C ASN A 34 32.89 14.46 3.44
N VAL A 35 31.68 13.89 3.43
CA VAL A 35 31.21 12.92 4.43
C VAL A 35 30.80 11.62 3.75
N SER A 36 31.15 10.50 4.40
CA SER A 36 30.69 9.15 4.00
C SER A 36 29.18 9.01 4.18
N ASP A 37 28.52 8.32 3.26
CA ASP A 37 27.08 8.07 3.29
C ASP A 37 26.62 7.40 4.61
N GLU A 38 27.46 6.53 5.17
CA GLU A 38 27.21 5.85 6.44
C GLU A 38 27.17 6.82 7.63
N LYS A 39 28.11 7.76 7.69
CA LYS A 39 28.20 8.77 8.76
C LYS A 39 27.05 9.77 8.64
N LEU A 40 26.67 10.14 7.40
CA LEU A 40 25.52 10.99 7.11
C LEU A 40 24.20 10.33 7.58
N LEU A 41 23.99 9.06 7.23
CA LEU A 41 22.81 8.28 7.63
C LEU A 41 22.70 8.16 9.15
N TRP A 42 23.82 7.92 9.84
CA TRP A 42 23.84 7.83 11.29
C TRP A 42 23.46 9.16 11.95
N LEU A 43 24.02 10.28 11.49
CA LEU A 43 23.71 11.62 11.98
C LEU A 43 22.24 12.02 11.74
N VAL A 44 21.70 11.70 10.55
CA VAL A 44 20.28 11.96 10.25
C VAL A 44 19.36 11.11 11.14
N LYS A 45 19.68 9.83 11.34
CA LYS A 45 18.93 8.97 12.28
C LYS A 45 18.99 9.47 13.72
N GLN A 46 20.16 9.95 14.16
CA GLN A 46 20.32 10.49 15.50
C GLN A 46 19.49 11.78 15.66
N LEU A 47 19.54 12.69 14.69
CA LEU A 47 18.75 13.92 14.68
C LEU A 47 17.24 13.67 14.61
N GLN A 48 16.82 12.59 13.94
CA GLN A 48 15.45 12.10 13.97
C GLN A 48 15.08 11.55 15.35
N SER A 49 15.95 10.73 15.97
CA SER A 49 15.73 10.18 17.31
C SER A 49 15.67 11.27 18.39
N ASP A 50 16.39 12.38 18.19
CA ASP A 50 16.39 13.54 19.08
C ASP A 50 15.21 14.50 18.81
N GLY A 51 14.31 14.17 17.87
CA GLY A 51 13.16 15.01 17.50
C GLY A 51 13.53 16.35 16.86
N THR A 52 14.78 16.53 16.44
CA THR A 52 15.28 17.80 15.87
C THR A 52 14.91 17.93 14.38
N ILE A 53 14.69 16.80 13.69
CA ILE A 53 14.35 16.74 12.27
C ILE A 53 13.32 15.65 12.04
N GLU A 54 12.20 15.97 11.39
CA GLU A 54 11.26 14.98 10.88
C GLU A 54 11.49 14.72 9.39
N LEU A 55 11.67 13.46 9.05
CA LEU A 55 11.74 13.00 7.66
C LEU A 55 10.32 12.84 7.14
N SER A 56 9.79 13.86 6.47
CA SER A 56 8.49 13.75 5.79
C SER A 56 8.65 13.05 4.44
N THR A 57 7.83 12.03 4.20
CA THR A 57 7.71 11.42 2.87
C THR A 57 6.91 12.36 1.97
N LYS A 58 7.29 12.43 0.70
CA LYS A 58 6.78 13.40 -0.28
C LYS A 58 5.23 13.48 -0.24
N ASP A 59 4.72 14.67 0.03
CA ASP A 59 3.28 14.94 0.14
C ASP A 59 2.51 14.41 -1.07
N ALA A 60 1.65 13.42 -0.85
CA ALA A 60 0.54 13.16 -1.75
C ALA A 60 -0.54 14.22 -1.46
N ALA A 61 -0.41 15.42 -2.02
CA ALA A 61 -1.38 16.51 -1.86
C ALA A 61 -2.80 16.16 -2.39
N SER A 62 -2.94 15.02 -3.09
CA SER A 62 -4.17 14.53 -3.71
C SER A 62 -4.19 13.00 -3.75
N PHE A 63 -5.37 12.40 -3.64
CA PHE A 63 -5.59 10.95 -3.84
C PHE A 63 -5.05 10.46 -5.19
N ARG A 64 -5.12 11.30 -6.24
CA ARG A 64 -4.49 10.98 -7.54
C ARG A 64 -2.96 10.96 -7.45
N GLY A 65 -2.37 11.85 -6.66
CA GLY A 65 -0.92 11.87 -6.40
C GLY A 65 -0.46 10.61 -5.65
N TYR A 66 -1.28 10.12 -4.72
CA TYR A 66 -1.04 8.85 -4.03
C TYR A 66 -1.08 7.65 -4.98
N LEU A 67 -2.06 7.61 -5.89
CA LEU A 67 -2.15 6.53 -6.90
C LEU A 67 -1.03 6.58 -7.94
N ILE A 68 -0.50 7.76 -8.25
CA ILE A 68 0.64 7.93 -9.17
C ILE A 68 1.96 7.48 -8.52
N ASP A 69 2.06 7.55 -7.18
CA ASP A 69 3.21 7.02 -6.46
C ASP A 69 3.14 5.49 -6.40
N ILE A 70 3.73 4.85 -7.41
CA ILE A 70 3.82 3.39 -7.56
C ILE A 70 4.38 2.71 -6.30
N TRP A 71 5.25 3.38 -5.55
CA TRP A 71 5.83 2.80 -4.33
C TRP A 71 4.78 2.60 -3.23
N ASN A 72 3.77 3.47 -3.16
CA ASN A 72 2.67 3.37 -2.20
C ASN A 72 1.46 2.61 -2.76
N ALA A 73 1.22 2.69 -4.08
CA ALA A 73 0.03 2.12 -4.73
C ALA A 73 0.27 0.78 -5.44
N TRP A 74 1.48 0.19 -5.37
CA TRP A 74 1.79 -1.11 -6.01
C TRP A 74 0.77 -2.21 -5.68
N TRP A 75 0.33 -2.29 -4.42
CA TRP A 75 -0.60 -3.30 -3.96
C TRP A 75 -1.99 -3.14 -4.61
N PHE A 76 -2.47 -1.90 -4.80
CA PHE A 76 -3.71 -1.57 -5.50
C PHE A 76 -3.66 -2.05 -6.96
N TYR A 77 -2.57 -1.75 -7.67
CA TYR A 77 -2.40 -2.21 -9.05
C TYR A 77 -2.32 -3.73 -9.15
N LEU A 78 -1.66 -4.40 -8.21
CA LEU A 78 -1.63 -5.87 -8.16
C LEU A 78 -3.03 -6.46 -7.99
N VAL A 79 -3.83 -5.93 -7.06
CA VAL A 79 -5.19 -6.40 -6.80
C VAL A 79 -6.05 -6.24 -8.05
N ILE A 80 -6.00 -5.08 -8.71
CA ILE A 80 -6.73 -4.83 -9.96
C ILE A 80 -6.29 -5.79 -11.08
N ILE A 81 -4.98 -6.00 -11.26
CA ILE A 81 -4.47 -6.90 -12.29
C ILE A 81 -4.96 -8.33 -12.05
N VAL A 82 -4.91 -8.80 -10.80
CA VAL A 82 -5.41 -10.14 -10.44
C VAL A 82 -6.92 -10.23 -10.66
N ALA A 83 -7.68 -9.22 -10.24
CA ALA A 83 -9.13 -9.16 -10.41
C ALA A 83 -9.56 -9.19 -11.88
N LEU A 84 -8.92 -8.38 -12.74
CA LEU A 84 -9.20 -8.35 -14.16
C LEU A 84 -8.74 -9.64 -14.87
N SER A 85 -7.60 -10.20 -14.46
CA SER A 85 -7.09 -11.45 -15.03
C SER A 85 -8.01 -12.63 -14.73
N GLU A 86 -8.52 -12.72 -13.50
CA GLU A 86 -9.46 -13.75 -13.10
C GLU A 86 -10.78 -13.63 -13.86
N LEU A 87 -11.34 -12.42 -13.93
CA LEU A 87 -12.55 -12.14 -14.70
C LEU A 87 -12.38 -12.55 -16.18
N PHE A 88 -11.24 -12.18 -16.79
CA PHE A 88 -10.93 -12.54 -18.16
C PHE A 88 -10.82 -14.06 -18.37
N LEU A 89 -10.16 -14.78 -17.47
CA LEU A 89 -10.01 -16.25 -17.54
C LEU A 89 -11.35 -16.97 -17.40
N VAL A 90 -12.25 -16.43 -16.59
CA VAL A 90 -13.59 -16.98 -16.36
C VAL A 90 -14.48 -16.74 -17.57
N ILE A 91 -14.50 -15.53 -18.13
CA ILE A 91 -15.29 -15.18 -19.32
C ILE A 91 -14.79 -15.93 -20.55
N SER A 92 -13.47 -16.08 -20.72
CA SER A 92 -12.87 -16.79 -21.84
C SER A 92 -13.07 -18.31 -21.76
N ASN A 93 -13.74 -18.81 -20.71
CA ASN A 93 -13.93 -20.22 -20.40
C ASN A 93 -12.63 -21.03 -20.56
N ALA A 94 -11.53 -20.49 -20.02
CA ALA A 94 -10.24 -21.14 -20.13
C ALA A 94 -10.25 -22.45 -19.31
N GLN A 95 -10.29 -23.59 -20.01
CA GLN A 95 -10.37 -24.93 -19.41
C GLN A 95 -9.15 -25.81 -19.68
N ALA A 96 -8.11 -25.31 -20.36
CA ALA A 96 -6.94 -26.11 -20.74
C ALA A 96 -5.60 -25.43 -20.41
N GLY A 97 -4.62 -26.25 -20.05
CA GLY A 97 -3.21 -25.86 -19.88
C GLY A 97 -2.96 -24.87 -18.74
N ALA A 98 -1.96 -24.00 -18.92
CA ALA A 98 -1.53 -23.01 -17.91
C ALA A 98 -2.66 -22.04 -17.49
N ALA A 99 -3.63 -21.80 -18.37
CA ALA A 99 -4.74 -20.89 -18.09
C ALA A 99 -5.68 -21.41 -16.99
N LEU A 100 -5.88 -22.74 -16.91
CA LEU A 100 -6.66 -23.36 -15.82
C LEU A 100 -5.92 -23.25 -14.49
N PHE A 101 -4.60 -23.41 -14.49
CA PHE A 101 -3.78 -23.24 -13.30
C PHE A 101 -3.83 -21.79 -12.78
N LEU A 102 -3.64 -20.79 -13.66
CA LEU A 102 -3.79 -19.37 -13.30
C LEU A 102 -5.19 -19.06 -12.78
N ARG A 103 -6.23 -19.63 -13.39
CA ARG A 103 -7.62 -19.43 -12.96
C ARG A 103 -7.85 -19.95 -11.55
N ILE A 104 -7.34 -21.13 -11.21
CA ILE A 104 -7.47 -21.68 -9.86
C ILE A 104 -6.67 -20.83 -8.87
N LEU A 105 -5.45 -20.42 -9.23
CA LEU A 105 -4.59 -19.63 -8.36
C LEU A 105 -5.19 -18.25 -8.04
N PHE A 106 -5.64 -17.52 -9.07
CA PHE A 106 -6.27 -16.22 -8.90
C PHE A 106 -7.64 -16.33 -8.24
N GLY A 107 -8.43 -17.35 -8.60
CA GLY A 107 -9.71 -17.63 -7.96
C GLY A 107 -9.57 -17.90 -6.45
N LEU A 108 -8.56 -18.68 -6.04
CA LEU A 108 -8.26 -18.89 -4.61
C LEU A 108 -7.88 -17.60 -3.90
N GLY A 109 -7.08 -16.73 -4.54
CA GLY A 109 -6.74 -15.43 -3.99
C GLY A 109 -7.97 -14.54 -3.80
N ILE A 110 -8.81 -14.43 -4.84
CA ILE A 110 -10.00 -13.59 -4.85
C ILE A 110 -11.11 -14.11 -3.95
N LEU A 111 -11.27 -15.43 -3.77
CA LEU A 111 -12.30 -15.96 -2.87
C LEU A 111 -11.81 -16.04 -1.42
N GLY A 112 -10.52 -16.34 -1.22
CA GLY A 112 -9.99 -16.74 0.08
C GLY A 112 -9.30 -15.64 0.88
N ILE A 113 -8.70 -14.63 0.23
CA ILE A 113 -7.82 -13.69 0.95
C ILE A 113 -8.08 -12.23 0.58
N ILE A 114 -8.16 -11.91 -0.71
CA ILE A 114 -8.16 -10.52 -1.21
C ILE A 114 -9.35 -9.70 -0.66
N PRO A 115 -10.62 -10.14 -0.75
CA PRO A 115 -11.76 -9.36 -0.26
C PRO A 115 -11.63 -9.04 1.23
N GLY A 116 -11.20 -10.04 2.01
CA GLY A 116 -11.04 -9.87 3.44
C GLY A 116 -9.87 -8.97 3.81
N SER A 117 -8.74 -9.06 3.11
CA SER A 117 -7.57 -8.21 3.39
C SER A 117 -7.87 -6.74 3.10
N LEU A 118 -8.56 -6.47 1.99
CA LEU A 118 -9.05 -5.13 1.63
C LEU A 118 -10.01 -4.59 2.70
N THR A 119 -10.94 -5.43 3.15
CA THR A 119 -11.90 -5.02 4.18
C THR A 119 -11.21 -4.75 5.52
N VAL A 120 -10.20 -5.52 5.89
CA VAL A 120 -9.38 -5.24 7.08
C VAL A 120 -8.63 -3.91 6.94
N MET A 121 -8.05 -3.63 5.76
CA MET A 121 -7.41 -2.33 5.49
C MET A 121 -8.40 -1.16 5.58
N ILE A 122 -9.64 -1.37 5.11
CA ILE A 122 -10.71 -0.39 5.27
C ILE A 122 -11.03 -0.25 6.75
N VAL A 123 -11.43 -1.30 7.45
CA VAL A 123 -12.01 -1.17 8.81
C VAL A 123 -10.96 -0.78 9.86
N PHE A 124 -9.72 -1.28 9.73
CA PHE A 124 -8.64 -1.09 10.71
C PHE A 124 -7.37 -0.47 10.08
N PRO A 125 -7.42 0.82 9.69
CA PRO A 125 -6.24 1.50 9.17
C PRO A 125 -5.16 1.67 10.25
N GLY A 126 -3.88 1.57 9.86
CA GLY A 126 -2.78 2.08 10.69
C GLY A 126 -2.21 1.15 11.77
N GLY A 127 -2.46 -0.16 11.73
CA GLY A 127 -1.76 -1.09 12.64
C GLY A 127 -2.38 -1.22 14.04
N GLN A 128 -3.66 -0.85 14.19
CA GLN A 128 -4.46 -1.10 15.40
C GLN A 128 -4.62 -2.59 15.74
N VAL A 129 -4.23 -3.47 14.81
CA VAL A 129 -4.44 -4.91 14.85
C VAL A 129 -3.10 -5.60 14.60
N ASN A 130 -2.78 -6.60 15.42
CA ASN A 130 -1.53 -7.34 15.30
C ASN A 130 -1.45 -8.10 13.98
N ALA A 131 -0.24 -8.40 13.49
CA ALA A 131 -0.05 -9.06 12.19
C ALA A 131 -0.80 -10.41 12.09
N LEU A 132 -0.77 -11.21 13.15
CA LEU A 132 -1.47 -12.49 13.21
C LEU A 132 -3.00 -12.31 13.13
N GLU A 133 -3.52 -11.33 13.88
CA GLU A 133 -4.94 -11.03 13.95
C GLU A 133 -5.44 -10.46 12.61
N LYS A 134 -4.64 -9.64 11.92
CA LYS A 134 -4.96 -9.20 10.55
C LYS A 134 -5.09 -10.37 9.59
N ILE A 135 -4.22 -11.38 9.67
CA ILE A 135 -4.29 -12.56 8.80
C ILE A 135 -5.57 -13.35 9.09
N VAL A 136 -5.84 -13.65 10.37
CA VAL A 136 -7.04 -14.39 10.77
C VAL A 136 -8.31 -13.64 10.34
N LEU A 137 -8.35 -12.33 10.60
CA LEU A 137 -9.48 -11.49 10.25
C LEU A 137 -9.66 -11.41 8.74
N SER A 138 -8.57 -11.29 7.97
CA SER A 138 -8.61 -11.31 6.50
C SER A 138 -9.23 -12.62 5.98
N ILE A 139 -8.80 -13.77 6.48
CA ILE A 139 -9.34 -15.06 6.03
C ILE A 139 -10.83 -15.16 6.41
N PHE A 140 -11.16 -14.84 7.67
CA PHE A 140 -12.52 -14.87 8.17
C PHE A 140 -13.46 -14.00 7.35
N LEU A 141 -13.06 -12.75 7.09
CA LEU A 141 -13.87 -11.77 6.39
C LEU A 141 -14.01 -12.13 4.90
N SER A 142 -12.97 -12.71 4.29
CA SER A 142 -13.06 -13.22 2.92
C SER A 142 -14.06 -14.37 2.78
N VAL A 143 -14.04 -15.32 3.73
CA VAL A 143 -15.01 -16.42 3.77
C VAL A 143 -16.42 -15.89 4.00
N LEU A 144 -16.58 -14.94 4.94
CA LEU A 144 -17.86 -14.31 5.22
C LEU A 144 -18.44 -13.64 3.97
N ILE A 145 -17.64 -12.83 3.26
CA ILE A 145 -18.04 -12.16 2.02
C ILE A 145 -18.44 -13.20 0.95
N SER A 146 -17.63 -14.25 0.75
CA SER A 146 -17.95 -15.31 -0.21
C SER A 146 -19.28 -16.00 0.11
N ILE A 147 -19.54 -16.32 1.37
CA ILE A 147 -20.81 -16.92 1.80
C ILE A 147 -21.96 -15.94 1.57
N THR A 148 -21.81 -14.67 1.97
CA THR A 148 -22.84 -13.65 1.79
C THR A 148 -23.20 -13.46 0.31
N VAL A 149 -22.20 -13.35 -0.57
CA VAL A 149 -22.44 -13.23 -2.02
C VAL A 149 -23.10 -14.49 -2.57
N GLY A 150 -22.64 -15.67 -2.17
CA GLY A 150 -23.23 -16.94 -2.58
C GLY A 150 -24.71 -17.08 -2.14
N VAL A 151 -25.04 -16.69 -0.91
CA VAL A 151 -26.41 -16.69 -0.39
C VAL A 151 -27.27 -15.66 -1.13
N LEU A 152 -26.78 -14.42 -1.32
CA LEU A 152 -27.51 -13.38 -2.04
C LEU A 152 -27.86 -13.80 -3.47
N LEU A 153 -26.92 -14.46 -4.16
CA LEU A 153 -27.13 -14.98 -5.50
C LEU A 153 -28.04 -16.21 -5.53
N GLY A 154 -27.98 -17.05 -4.49
CA GLY A 154 -28.84 -18.23 -4.34
C GLY A 154 -30.28 -17.91 -3.98
N LEU A 155 -30.55 -16.73 -3.43
CA LEU A 155 -31.91 -16.25 -3.18
C LEU A 155 -32.60 -15.71 -4.45
N GLY A 156 -31.86 -15.47 -5.53
CA GLY A 156 -32.38 -15.02 -6.82
C GLY A 156 -32.23 -16.06 -7.95
N PRO A 157 -32.79 -15.80 -9.14
CA PRO A 157 -32.63 -16.67 -10.32
C PRO A 157 -31.21 -16.62 -10.93
N PHE A 158 -30.26 -15.94 -10.28
CA PHE A 158 -28.94 -15.62 -10.80
C PHE A 158 -27.84 -16.56 -10.30
N PHE A 159 -28.19 -17.74 -9.79
CA PHE A 159 -27.27 -18.77 -9.29
C PHE A 159 -26.46 -19.45 -10.41
N GLN A 160 -25.68 -18.65 -11.13
CA GLN A 160 -24.68 -19.10 -12.09
C GLN A 160 -23.30 -18.72 -11.57
N ALA A 161 -22.34 -19.63 -11.68
CA ALA A 161 -20.97 -19.42 -11.20
C ALA A 161 -20.31 -18.17 -11.85
N SER A 162 -20.65 -17.87 -13.10
CA SER A 162 -20.23 -16.66 -13.82
C SER A 162 -20.71 -15.37 -13.15
N ASN A 163 -21.95 -15.33 -12.67
CA ASN A 163 -22.52 -14.15 -12.02
C ASN A 163 -21.86 -13.89 -10.66
N ASN A 164 -21.50 -14.95 -9.94
CA ASN A 164 -20.79 -14.86 -8.67
C ASN A 164 -19.44 -14.15 -8.83
N ILE A 165 -18.67 -14.58 -9.83
CA ILE A 165 -17.36 -14.01 -10.10
C ILE A 165 -17.48 -12.53 -10.45
N ILE A 166 -18.41 -12.14 -11.32
CA ILE A 166 -18.62 -10.74 -11.69
C ILE A 166 -18.90 -9.87 -10.45
N ILE A 167 -19.79 -10.30 -9.55
CA ILE A 167 -20.15 -9.54 -8.35
C ILE A 167 -18.96 -9.43 -7.39
N ILE A 168 -18.21 -10.52 -7.19
CA ILE A 168 -17.02 -10.51 -6.34
C ILE A 168 -15.94 -9.60 -6.92
N THR A 169 -15.70 -9.64 -8.23
CA THR A 169 -14.76 -8.73 -8.89
C THR A 169 -15.16 -7.27 -8.69
N VAL A 170 -16.45 -6.94 -8.86
CA VAL A 170 -16.96 -5.57 -8.61
C VAL A 170 -16.74 -5.16 -7.16
N TYR A 171 -17.05 -6.05 -6.21
CA TYR A 171 -16.80 -5.81 -4.79
C TYR A 171 -15.32 -5.55 -4.52
N VAL A 172 -14.42 -6.41 -5.03
CA VAL A 172 -12.97 -6.28 -4.86
C VAL A 172 -12.47 -4.95 -5.40
N VAL A 173 -12.89 -4.52 -6.59
CA VAL A 173 -12.49 -3.23 -7.16
C VAL A 173 -12.97 -2.06 -6.30
N LEU A 174 -14.23 -2.08 -5.83
CA LEU A 174 -14.76 -1.03 -4.96
C LEU A 174 -14.05 -1.00 -3.59
N ALA A 175 -13.81 -2.18 -3.00
CA ALA A 175 -13.09 -2.32 -1.75
C ALA A 175 -11.64 -1.86 -1.88
N ASP A 176 -10.98 -2.13 -3.01
CA ASP A 176 -9.61 -1.72 -3.29
C ASP A 176 -9.47 -0.20 -3.39
N VAL A 177 -10.42 0.45 -4.06
CA VAL A 177 -10.52 1.92 -4.10
C VAL A 177 -10.78 2.49 -2.71
N ALA A 178 -11.70 1.91 -1.95
CA ALA A 178 -12.02 2.37 -0.59
C ALA A 178 -10.84 2.17 0.38
N ALA A 179 -10.14 1.04 0.29
CA ALA A 179 -8.94 0.73 1.07
C ALA A 179 -7.83 1.73 0.75
N SER A 180 -7.62 2.02 -0.53
CA SER A 180 -6.64 3.01 -1.00
C SER A 180 -6.98 4.41 -0.48
N TYR A 181 -8.26 4.78 -0.52
CA TYR A 181 -8.71 6.07 -0.01
C TYR A 181 -8.50 6.20 1.50
N ARG A 182 -8.77 5.13 2.27
CA ARG A 182 -8.52 5.12 3.71
C ARG A 182 -7.04 5.11 4.07
N SER A 183 -6.20 4.40 3.29
CA SER A 183 -4.74 4.44 3.44
C SER A 183 -4.20 5.85 3.19
N TYR A 184 -4.72 6.53 2.17
CA TYR A 184 -4.43 7.93 1.89
C TYR A 184 -4.83 8.86 3.06
N ASP A 185 -6.05 8.72 3.58
CA ASP A 185 -6.53 9.54 4.70
C ASP A 185 -5.72 9.31 5.98
N PHE A 186 -5.31 8.07 6.25
CA PHE A 186 -4.43 7.74 7.37
C PHE A 186 -3.06 8.43 7.25
N LEU A 187 -2.42 8.35 6.07
CA LEU A 187 -1.15 9.02 5.82
C LEU A 187 -1.27 10.55 5.93
N ARG A 188 -2.38 11.11 5.45
CA ARG A 188 -2.67 12.54 5.56
C ARG A 188 -2.96 12.97 7.00
N SER A 189 -3.66 12.15 7.79
CA SER A 189 -4.01 12.45 9.17
C SER A 189 -2.80 12.33 10.11
N ALA A 190 -1.94 11.34 9.89
CA ALA A 190 -0.65 11.23 10.57
C ALA A 190 0.23 12.48 10.36
N HIS A 191 0.12 13.13 9.20
CA HIS A 191 0.81 14.38 8.88
C HIS A 191 0.18 15.64 9.51
N LYS A 192 -1.06 15.59 10.01
CA LYS A 192 -1.69 16.74 10.70
C LYS A 192 -1.33 16.83 12.19
N PHE A 193 -0.77 15.77 12.77
CA PHE A 193 -0.42 15.67 14.18
C PHE A 193 1.10 15.61 14.43
N ALA A 194 1.90 15.78 13.38
CA ALA A 194 3.35 15.99 13.41
C ALA A 194 3.61 17.46 13.07
#